data_AF-A0A8J4RGY5-F1
#
_entry.id   AF-A0A8J4RGY5-F1
#
_cell.length_a   1.000
_cell.length_b   1.000
_cell.length_c   1.000
_cell.angle_alpha   90.00
_cell.angle_beta   90.00
_cell.angle_gamma   90.00
#
_symmetry.space_group_name_H-M   'P 1'
#
loop_
_entity.id
_entity.type
_entity.pdbx_description
1 polymer ?
#
loop_
_entity_poly.entity_id
_entity_poly.type
_entity_poly.pdbx_seq_one_letter_code
_entity_poly.pdbx_strand_id
1 'polypeptide(L)'
;MSLDVKNNNLEILEEFNVTVFVATLKRLHLHWKVRPSSEYKFQIYTPALEYFHFNGYLNGDDVWGNLPNVVESVIRIKDCDSINDYAKRVWVLMGKLYNVVLMELSTVTALILCHGSNHENNPTFHNLSSLKFCGDIWHEWYAWQAVRLLLCRAPKLQTLVFERSFLHGSNLDNLNPCLEEPLDVPECMSSHLTTCLYKGFMGVENEMELVMQILKAARVLKTMKITSHSDLDPRNKPSVRMKLRKFQRSSQNCQIAFDEGHFT
;
A
#
# COMPACT_ATOMS: atom_id res chain seq x y z
N MET A 1 -8.66 0.03 -24.05
CA MET A 1 -9.93 0.64 -23.60
C MET A 1 -9.85 0.86 -22.10
N SER A 2 -10.22 2.06 -21.63
CA SER A 2 -10.23 2.44 -20.20
C SER A 2 -11.62 2.97 -19.84
N LEU A 3 -12.07 2.69 -18.61
CA LEU A 3 -13.31 3.20 -18.05
C LEU A 3 -12.99 3.90 -16.73
N ASP A 4 -13.43 5.15 -16.60
CA ASP A 4 -13.27 5.95 -15.39
C ASP A 4 -14.64 6.27 -14.82
N VAL A 5 -14.95 5.72 -13.65
CA VAL A 5 -16.20 5.92 -12.93
C VAL A 5 -15.92 6.89 -11.79
N LYS A 6 -16.16 8.17 -12.07
CA LYS A 6 -16.18 9.26 -11.08
C LYS A 6 -17.62 9.69 -10.92
N ASN A 7 -18.22 9.44 -9.77
CA ASN A 7 -19.60 9.85 -9.55
C ASN A 7 -19.74 10.60 -8.23
N ASN A 8 -19.86 11.93 -8.34
CA ASN A 8 -20.09 12.81 -7.19
C ASN A 8 -21.52 12.68 -6.64
N ASN A 9 -22.43 12.03 -7.37
CA ASN A 9 -23.82 11.86 -6.95
C ASN A 9 -24.07 10.53 -6.22
N LEU A 10 -23.03 9.71 -5.98
CA LEU A 10 -23.20 8.50 -5.14
C LEU A 10 -23.33 8.85 -3.65
N GLU A 11 -22.92 10.06 -3.25
CA GLU A 11 -23.03 10.54 -1.86
C GLU A 11 -24.47 10.73 -1.38
N ILE A 12 -25.45 10.73 -2.29
CA ILE A 12 -26.89 10.85 -1.96
C ILE A 12 -27.62 9.51 -2.02
N LEU A 13 -26.99 8.44 -2.50
CA LEU A 13 -27.62 7.14 -2.64
C LEU A 13 -27.43 6.30 -1.37
N GLU A 14 -28.53 5.79 -0.84
CA GLU A 14 -28.53 4.87 0.30
C GLU A 14 -28.28 3.43 -0.15
N GLU A 15 -28.91 3.01 -1.26
CA GLU A 15 -28.73 1.69 -1.87
C GLU A 15 -28.58 1.79 -3.39
N PHE A 16 -27.60 1.10 -3.98
CA PHE A 16 -27.47 1.02 -5.43
C PHE A 16 -26.65 -0.19 -5.92
N ASN A 17 -26.85 -0.59 -7.19
CA ASN A 17 -26.06 -1.66 -7.82
C ASN A 17 -25.30 -1.11 -9.02
N VAL A 18 -24.05 -1.53 -9.20
CA VAL A 18 -23.26 -1.21 -10.39
C VAL A 18 -22.68 -2.50 -10.97
N THR A 19 -22.93 -2.70 -12.26
CA THR A 19 -22.41 -3.84 -13.02
C THR A 19 -21.58 -3.33 -14.18
N VAL A 20 -20.33 -3.77 -14.27
CA VAL A 20 -19.44 -3.49 -15.40
C VAL A 20 -19.31 -4.75 -16.24
N PHE A 21 -19.97 -4.79 -17.40
CA PHE A 21 -19.96 -5.92 -18.33
C PHE A 21 -19.35 -5.50 -19.67
N VAL A 22 -18.01 -5.47 -19.72
CA VAL A 22 -17.27 -5.02 -20.91
C VAL A 22 -16.07 -5.95 -21.14
N ALA A 23 -16.24 -6.92 -22.04
CA ALA A 23 -15.25 -7.98 -22.25
C ALA A 23 -13.85 -7.48 -22.68
N THR A 24 -13.80 -6.36 -23.41
CA THR A 24 -12.57 -5.76 -23.95
C THR A 24 -11.93 -4.71 -23.04
N LEU A 25 -12.51 -4.44 -21.87
CA LEU A 25 -12.02 -3.41 -20.96
C LEU A 25 -10.68 -3.84 -20.36
N LYS A 26 -9.65 -3.01 -20.54
CA LYS A 26 -8.30 -3.28 -20.03
C LYS A 26 -7.98 -2.54 -18.74
N ARG A 27 -8.56 -1.35 -18.54
CA ARG A 27 -8.30 -0.50 -17.37
C ARG A 27 -9.61 -0.02 -16.77
N LEU A 28 -9.75 -0.15 -15.46
CA LEU A 28 -10.91 0.30 -14.70
C LEU A 28 -10.45 1.21 -13.56
N HIS A 29 -10.99 2.42 -13.51
CA HIS A 29 -10.79 3.38 -12.44
C HIS A 29 -12.12 3.63 -11.73
N LEU A 30 -12.14 3.42 -10.42
CA LEU A 30 -13.31 3.56 -9.57
C LEU A 30 -13.00 4.61 -8.49
N HIS A 31 -13.71 5.73 -8.54
CA HIS A 31 -13.63 6.77 -7.51
C HIS A 31 -14.96 6.83 -6.75
N TRP A 32 -15.05 6.04 -5.68
CA TRP A 32 -16.24 5.91 -4.84
C TRP A 32 -16.27 7.00 -3.78
N LYS A 33 -17.11 7.99 -4.02
CA LYS A 33 -17.58 8.91 -2.98
C LYS A 33 -19.00 8.50 -2.59
N VAL A 34 -19.09 7.57 -1.64
CA VAL A 34 -20.36 7.08 -1.07
C VAL A 34 -20.42 7.44 0.40
N ARG A 35 -21.61 7.44 1.00
CA ARG A 35 -21.71 7.54 2.45
C ARG A 35 -21.18 6.26 3.09
N PRO A 36 -20.57 6.32 4.30
CA PRO A 36 -20.19 5.14 5.08
C PRO A 36 -21.32 4.13 5.27
N SER A 37 -22.56 4.61 5.35
CA SER A 37 -23.77 3.80 5.51
C SER A 37 -24.40 3.31 4.20
N SER A 38 -23.86 3.67 3.02
CA SER A 38 -24.44 3.26 1.74
C SER A 38 -24.20 1.77 1.49
N GLU A 39 -25.26 1.04 1.19
CA GLU A 39 -25.20 -0.36 0.78
C GLU A 39 -25.13 -0.44 -0.75
N TYR A 40 -24.18 -1.20 -1.29
CA TYR A 40 -24.12 -1.37 -2.75
C TYR A 40 -23.55 -2.70 -3.18
N LYS A 41 -24.00 -3.20 -4.33
CA LYS A 41 -23.38 -4.36 -4.99
C LYS A 41 -22.59 -3.89 -6.19
N PHE A 42 -21.34 -4.35 -6.26
CA PHE A 42 -20.43 -4.02 -7.35
C PHE A 42 -19.95 -5.29 -8.05
N GLN A 43 -20.37 -5.49 -9.30
CA GLN A 43 -20.03 -6.67 -10.10
C GLN A 43 -19.18 -6.28 -11.30
N ILE A 44 -18.04 -6.96 -11.45
CA ILE A 44 -17.12 -6.78 -12.58
C ILE A 44 -17.07 -8.07 -13.39
N TYR A 45 -17.43 -7.98 -14.66
CA TYR A 45 -17.32 -9.03 -15.66
C TYR A 45 -16.51 -8.51 -16.85
N THR A 46 -15.19 -8.42 -16.65
CA THR A 46 -14.26 -7.85 -17.62
C THR A 46 -13.03 -8.75 -17.75
N PRO A 47 -13.10 -9.86 -18.51
CA PRO A 47 -12.00 -10.82 -18.64
C PRO A 47 -10.70 -10.21 -19.18
N ALA A 48 -10.72 -9.15 -19.99
CA ALA A 48 -9.49 -8.51 -20.46
C ALA A 48 -8.88 -7.48 -19.49
N LEU A 49 -9.36 -7.39 -18.24
CA LEU A 49 -8.92 -6.36 -17.30
C LEU A 49 -7.51 -6.62 -16.79
N GLU A 50 -6.61 -5.71 -17.11
CA GLU A 50 -5.18 -5.76 -16.77
C GLU A 50 -4.83 -4.78 -15.63
N TYR A 51 -5.59 -3.68 -15.51
CA TYR A 51 -5.37 -2.62 -14.53
C TYR A 51 -6.63 -2.31 -13.74
N PHE A 52 -6.50 -2.25 -12.41
CA PHE A 52 -7.61 -1.97 -11.51
C PHE A 52 -7.24 -0.88 -10.49
N HIS A 53 -7.99 0.23 -10.48
CA HIS A 53 -7.82 1.30 -9.50
C HIS A 53 -9.12 1.50 -8.74
N PHE A 54 -9.06 1.40 -7.41
CA PHE A 54 -10.14 1.73 -6.49
C PHE A 54 -9.71 2.83 -5.51
N ASN A 55 -10.56 3.85 -5.36
CA ASN A 55 -10.40 4.92 -4.40
C ASN A 55 -11.75 5.27 -3.77
N GLY A 56 -11.96 4.97 -2.49
CA GLY A 56 -13.24 5.22 -1.83
C GLY A 56 -13.53 4.34 -0.60
N TYR A 57 -14.78 4.35 -0.15
CA TYR A 57 -15.27 3.52 0.96
C TYR A 57 -15.78 2.16 0.46
N LEU A 58 -15.41 1.08 1.16
CA LEU A 58 -15.78 -0.30 0.82
C LEU A 58 -16.97 -0.80 1.67
N ASN A 59 -18.16 -0.23 1.42
CA ASN A 59 -19.37 -0.49 2.24
C ASN A 59 -20.30 -1.57 1.66
N GLY A 60 -20.05 -2.01 0.44
CA GLY A 60 -20.88 -3.01 -0.23
C GLY A 60 -20.72 -4.44 0.31
N ASP A 61 -21.83 -5.16 0.39
CA ASP A 61 -21.84 -6.61 0.66
C ASP A 61 -21.48 -7.37 -0.63
N ASP A 62 -20.18 -7.61 -0.79
CA ASP A 62 -19.51 -8.63 -1.61
C ASP A 62 -20.32 -9.31 -2.74
N VAL A 63 -20.04 -8.96 -4.00
CA VAL A 63 -19.63 -9.95 -5.05
C VAL A 63 -18.80 -9.25 -6.13
N TRP A 64 -17.51 -9.02 -5.86
CA TRP A 64 -16.54 -8.75 -6.92
C TRP A 64 -16.17 -10.10 -7.53
N GLY A 65 -16.41 -10.28 -8.83
CA GLY A 65 -15.86 -11.44 -9.54
C GLY A 65 -14.35 -11.50 -9.34
N ASN A 66 -13.76 -12.70 -9.35
CA ASN A 66 -12.31 -12.83 -9.35
C ASN A 66 -11.73 -11.98 -10.50
N LEU A 67 -10.60 -11.32 -10.25
CA LEU A 67 -9.94 -10.45 -11.22
C LEU A 67 -8.62 -11.09 -11.68
N PRO A 68 -8.67 -12.29 -12.30
CA PRO A 68 -7.50 -13.14 -12.53
C PRO A 68 -6.47 -12.52 -13.47
N ASN A 69 -6.89 -11.58 -14.33
CA ASN A 69 -6.03 -11.00 -15.36
C ASN A 69 -5.43 -9.65 -14.95
N VAL A 70 -5.78 -9.14 -13.76
CA VAL A 70 -5.23 -7.88 -13.26
C VAL A 70 -3.78 -8.08 -12.85
N VAL A 71 -2.89 -7.37 -13.52
CA VAL A 71 -1.45 -7.38 -13.28
C VAL A 71 -0.98 -6.15 -12.52
N GLU A 72 -1.74 -5.05 -12.57
CA GLU A 72 -1.45 -3.79 -11.90
C GLU A 72 -2.68 -3.31 -11.12
N SER A 73 -2.49 -2.97 -9.84
CA SER A 73 -3.59 -2.50 -8.98
C SER A 73 -3.22 -1.28 -8.15
N VAL A 74 -4.15 -0.34 -8.00
CA VAL A 74 -4.05 0.82 -7.10
C VAL A 74 -5.24 0.83 -6.15
N ILE A 75 -5.01 0.62 -4.86
CA ILE A 75 -6.07 0.52 -3.85
C ILE A 75 -5.89 1.63 -2.81
N ARG A 76 -6.87 2.53 -2.76
CA ARG A 76 -6.91 3.69 -1.86
C ARG A 76 -8.22 3.69 -1.10
N ILE A 77 -8.28 2.85 -0.07
CA ILE A 77 -9.41 2.78 0.84
C ILE A 77 -9.44 4.04 1.71
N LYS A 78 -10.63 4.63 1.83
CA LYS A 78 -10.93 5.69 2.80
C LYS A 78 -11.36 5.09 4.13
N ASP A 79 -11.05 5.82 5.18
CA ASP A 79 -11.29 5.50 6.59
C ASP A 79 -12.75 5.14 6.91
N CYS A 80 -13.03 4.40 7.97
CA CYS A 80 -14.39 4.07 8.40
C CYS A 80 -14.48 3.90 9.93
N ASP A 81 -15.68 4.04 10.49
CA ASP A 81 -15.92 4.01 11.94
C ASP A 81 -15.75 2.63 12.60
N SER A 82 -15.75 1.51 11.84
CA SER A 82 -15.63 0.13 12.36
C SER A 82 -14.54 -0.67 11.65
N ILE A 83 -13.32 -0.64 12.20
CA ILE A 83 -12.12 -1.09 11.48
C ILE A 83 -12.01 -2.61 11.29
N ASN A 84 -12.49 -3.43 12.23
CA ASN A 84 -12.27 -4.87 12.18
C ASN A 84 -13.07 -5.54 11.06
N ASP A 85 -14.35 -5.22 10.92
CA ASP A 85 -15.18 -5.79 9.85
C ASP A 85 -14.81 -5.19 8.49
N TYR A 86 -14.38 -3.93 8.49
CA TYR A 86 -13.89 -3.28 7.28
C TYR A 86 -12.59 -3.92 6.77
N ALA A 87 -11.64 -4.21 7.65
CA ALA A 87 -10.39 -4.84 7.26
C ALA A 87 -10.58 -6.25 6.67
N LYS A 88 -11.57 -7.02 7.16
CA LYS A 88 -11.95 -8.30 6.52
C LYS A 88 -12.42 -8.09 5.09
N ARG A 89 -13.28 -7.08 4.83
CA ARG A 89 -13.76 -6.75 3.48
C ARG A 89 -12.61 -6.34 2.56
N VAL A 90 -11.66 -5.54 3.06
CA VAL A 90 -10.48 -5.17 2.28
C VAL A 90 -9.65 -6.43 1.97
N TRP A 91 -9.43 -7.35 2.91
CA TRP A 91 -8.74 -8.62 2.65
C TRP A 91 -9.46 -9.49 1.61
N VAL A 92 -10.79 -9.52 1.60
CA VAL A 92 -11.59 -10.20 0.57
C VAL A 92 -11.32 -9.61 -0.82
N LEU A 93 -11.34 -8.29 -0.97
CA LEU A 93 -10.97 -7.60 -2.22
C LEU A 93 -9.54 -7.95 -2.64
N MET A 94 -8.59 -7.91 -1.71
CA MET A 94 -7.20 -8.25 -1.95
C MET A 94 -7.04 -9.70 -2.45
N GLY A 95 -7.87 -10.63 -1.96
CA GLY A 95 -7.90 -12.01 -2.43
C GLY A 95 -8.35 -12.18 -3.89
N LYS A 96 -9.08 -11.20 -4.45
CA LYS A 96 -9.48 -11.20 -5.86
C LYS A 96 -8.34 -10.79 -6.80
N LEU A 97 -7.28 -10.20 -6.25
CA LEU A 97 -6.12 -9.61 -6.95
C LEU A 97 -4.87 -10.51 -6.86
N TYR A 98 -5.06 -11.83 -6.80
CA TYR A 98 -3.98 -12.79 -6.52
C TYR A 98 -2.88 -12.87 -7.59
N ASN A 99 -3.16 -12.45 -8.83
CA ASN A 99 -2.19 -12.45 -9.94
C ASN A 99 -1.45 -11.13 -10.13
N VAL A 100 -1.68 -10.13 -9.26
CA VAL A 100 -1.05 -8.81 -9.38
C VAL A 100 0.47 -8.92 -9.30
N VAL A 101 1.13 -8.19 -10.20
CA VAL A 101 2.58 -8.04 -10.28
C VAL A 101 3.03 -6.71 -9.67
N LEU A 102 2.24 -5.65 -9.87
CA LEU A 102 2.49 -4.30 -9.40
C LEU A 102 1.31 -3.81 -8.53
N MET A 103 1.56 -3.55 -7.25
CA MET A 103 0.52 -3.10 -6.33
C MET A 103 0.88 -1.77 -5.70
N GLU A 104 -0.03 -0.81 -5.75
CA GLU A 104 0.02 0.44 -5.01
C GLU A 104 -1.10 0.45 -3.96
N LEU A 105 -0.73 0.75 -2.71
CA LEU A 105 -1.66 0.92 -1.60
C LEU A 105 -1.52 2.33 -1.02
N SER A 106 -2.61 2.93 -0.55
CA SER A 106 -2.47 4.06 0.37
C SER A 106 -1.95 3.61 1.73
N THR A 107 -1.29 4.51 2.45
CA THR A 107 -0.85 4.27 3.84
C THR A 107 -2.00 3.89 4.76
N VAL A 108 -3.15 4.55 4.59
CA VAL A 108 -4.42 4.23 5.26
C VAL A 108 -4.89 2.80 4.95
N THR A 109 -4.82 2.38 3.68
CA THR A 109 -5.20 1.01 3.28
C THR A 109 -4.30 -0.03 3.95
N ALA A 110 -2.99 0.22 3.97
CA ALA A 110 -2.02 -0.66 4.63
C ALA A 110 -2.30 -0.81 6.13
N LEU A 111 -2.70 0.28 6.78
CA LEU A 111 -3.03 0.30 8.19
C LEU A 111 -4.32 -0.47 8.48
N ILE A 112 -5.39 -0.26 7.70
CA ILE A 112 -6.63 -1.05 7.81
C ILE A 112 -6.32 -2.55 7.71
N LEU A 113 -5.52 -2.96 6.71
CA LEU A 113 -5.11 -4.35 6.54
C LEU A 113 -4.36 -4.91 7.76
N CYS A 114 -3.58 -4.06 8.44
CA CYS A 114 -2.84 -4.41 9.65
C CYS A 114 -3.76 -4.74 10.84
N HIS A 115 -4.94 -4.11 10.94
CA HIS A 115 -5.89 -4.34 12.04
C HIS A 115 -6.74 -5.61 11.85
N GLY A 116 -7.07 -5.98 10.61
CA GLY A 116 -7.94 -7.14 10.33
C GLY A 116 -7.25 -8.50 10.21
N SER A 117 -5.99 -8.62 10.63
CA SER A 117 -5.20 -9.84 10.39
C SER A 117 -5.57 -10.97 11.36
N ASN A 118 -6.65 -11.70 11.08
CA ASN A 118 -6.73 -13.09 11.52
C ASN A 118 -5.88 -13.92 10.55
N HIS A 119 -4.65 -14.23 10.97
CA HIS A 119 -3.51 -14.63 10.12
C HIS A 119 -3.70 -15.87 9.22
N GLU A 120 -4.74 -16.68 9.41
CA GLU A 120 -4.85 -17.99 8.77
C GLU A 120 -5.41 -17.96 7.34
N ASN A 121 -6.17 -16.93 6.95
CA ASN A 121 -6.89 -16.92 5.65
C ASN A 121 -6.50 -15.78 4.69
N ASN A 122 -5.46 -15.00 5.00
CA ASN A 122 -5.07 -13.87 4.15
C ASN A 122 -4.35 -14.35 2.87
N PRO A 123 -4.65 -13.74 1.70
CA PRO A 123 -4.07 -14.13 0.42
C PRO A 123 -2.55 -13.92 0.38
N THR A 124 -1.87 -14.81 -0.34
CA THR A 124 -0.46 -14.69 -0.68
C THR A 124 -0.32 -14.28 -2.14
N PHE A 125 0.45 -13.23 -2.41
CA PHE A 125 0.71 -12.69 -3.73
C PHE A 125 2.00 -13.27 -4.31
N HIS A 126 1.89 -14.46 -4.89
CA HIS A 126 3.07 -15.18 -5.42
C HIS A 126 3.73 -14.50 -6.63
N ASN A 127 3.00 -13.64 -7.33
CA ASN A 127 3.47 -12.95 -8.54
C ASN A 127 3.89 -11.48 -8.27
N LEU A 128 3.67 -10.98 -7.05
CA LEU A 128 3.93 -9.58 -6.73
C LEU A 128 5.44 -9.31 -6.72
N SER A 129 5.89 -8.48 -7.66
CA SER A 129 7.29 -8.08 -7.81
C SER A 129 7.54 -6.66 -7.32
N SER A 130 6.52 -5.79 -7.33
CA SER A 130 6.60 -4.43 -6.82
C SER A 130 5.41 -4.06 -5.94
N LEU A 131 5.72 -3.50 -4.77
CA LEU A 131 4.76 -2.98 -3.80
C LEU A 131 5.10 -1.52 -3.50
N LYS A 132 4.12 -0.64 -3.69
CA LYS A 132 4.23 0.80 -3.46
C LYS A 132 3.25 1.25 -2.40
N PHE A 133 3.72 2.04 -1.44
CA PHE A 133 2.90 2.72 -0.45
C PHE A 133 2.87 4.22 -0.76
N CYS A 134 1.66 4.78 -0.91
CA CYS A 134 1.44 6.19 -1.19
C CYS A 134 0.77 6.89 -0.01
N GLY A 135 1.39 7.95 0.52
CA GLY A 135 0.86 8.75 1.61
C GLY A 135 1.93 9.16 2.63
N ASP A 136 1.52 9.95 3.62
CA ASP A 136 2.39 10.41 4.68
C ASP A 136 2.60 9.35 5.76
N ILE A 137 3.83 9.27 6.28
CA ILE A 137 4.18 8.46 7.45
C ILE A 137 4.04 9.32 8.72
N TRP A 138 2.86 9.32 9.33
CA TRP A 138 2.55 10.11 10.53
C TRP A 138 3.13 9.51 11.82
N HIS A 139 3.16 10.32 12.89
CA HIS A 139 3.82 10.03 14.17
C HIS A 139 3.31 8.78 14.89
N GLU A 140 2.07 8.35 14.64
CA GLU A 140 1.43 7.22 15.33
C GLU A 140 1.33 5.96 14.46
N TRP A 141 1.85 6.04 13.23
CA TRP A 141 1.80 4.90 12.32
C TRP A 141 2.95 3.92 12.62
N TYR A 142 2.57 2.73 13.05
CA TYR A 142 3.35 1.50 13.05
C TYR A 142 3.64 1.02 11.61
N ALA A 143 4.34 1.87 10.85
CA ALA A 143 4.58 1.70 9.42
C ALA A 143 5.32 0.41 9.12
N TRP A 144 6.27 0.05 9.98
CA TRP A 144 7.01 -1.19 9.84
C TRP A 144 6.09 -2.42 9.94
N GLN A 145 5.16 -2.45 10.88
CA GLN A 145 4.26 -3.57 11.13
C GLN A 145 3.33 -3.79 9.92
N ALA A 146 2.74 -2.71 9.40
CA ALA A 146 1.88 -2.77 8.22
C ALA A 146 2.65 -3.21 6.96
N VAL A 147 3.86 -2.66 6.75
CA VAL A 147 4.73 -3.06 5.65
C VAL A 147 5.11 -4.53 5.78
N ARG A 148 5.55 -4.95 6.97
CA ARG A 148 6.02 -6.31 7.26
C ARG A 148 4.92 -7.35 7.02
N LEU A 149 3.68 -7.06 7.43
CA LEU A 149 2.54 -7.93 7.18
C LEU A 149 2.39 -8.24 5.68
N LEU A 150 2.52 -7.21 4.83
CA LEU A 150 2.41 -7.35 3.38
C LEU A 150 3.64 -8.03 2.77
N LEU A 151 4.83 -7.78 3.31
CA LEU A 151 6.06 -8.47 2.90
C LEU A 151 5.97 -9.99 3.15
N CYS A 152 5.39 -10.41 4.29
CA CYS A 152 5.14 -11.82 4.57
C CYS A 152 4.17 -12.49 3.58
N ARG A 153 3.34 -11.71 2.89
CA ARG A 153 2.40 -12.19 1.88
C ARG A 153 2.93 -12.06 0.44
N ALA A 154 4.15 -11.57 0.25
CA ALA A 154 4.73 -11.33 -1.07
C ALA A 154 6.13 -11.96 -1.16
N PRO A 155 6.26 -13.31 -1.21
CA PRO A 155 7.54 -14.01 -1.07
C PRO A 155 8.56 -13.70 -2.18
N LYS A 156 8.10 -13.30 -3.37
CA LYS A 156 8.94 -12.95 -4.52
C LYS A 156 9.11 -11.45 -4.74
N LEU A 157 8.74 -10.62 -3.77
CA LEU A 157 8.83 -9.17 -3.91
C LEU A 157 10.27 -8.70 -4.15
N GLN A 158 10.48 -7.92 -5.21
CA GLN A 158 11.79 -7.42 -5.62
C GLN A 158 11.98 -5.93 -5.34
N THR A 159 10.90 -5.16 -5.45
CA THR A 159 10.92 -3.70 -5.33
C THR A 159 9.90 -3.22 -4.31
N LEU A 160 10.37 -2.48 -3.31
CA LEU A 160 9.54 -1.80 -2.32
C LEU A 160 9.65 -0.29 -2.54
N VAL A 161 8.51 0.41 -2.61
CA VAL A 161 8.47 1.85 -2.87
C VAL A 161 7.63 2.55 -1.81
N PHE A 162 8.15 3.64 -1.28
CA PHE A 162 7.42 4.60 -0.47
C PHE A 162 7.38 5.91 -1.24
N GLU A 163 6.20 6.49 -1.39
CA GLU A 163 5.99 7.76 -2.06
C GLU A 163 5.11 8.64 -1.20
N ARG A 164 5.70 9.73 -0.73
CA ARG A 164 4.94 10.76 -0.02
C ARG A 164 3.90 11.33 -0.98
N SER A 165 2.68 11.50 -0.50
CA SER A 165 1.62 12.15 -1.27
C SER A 165 0.62 12.76 -0.31
N PHE A 166 0.16 13.98 -0.60
CA PHE A 166 -0.91 14.67 0.13
C PHE A 166 -2.26 13.97 -0.09
N LEU A 167 -2.40 12.75 0.39
CA LEU A 167 -3.70 12.11 0.53
C LEU A 167 -4.30 12.66 1.82
N HIS A 168 -5.40 13.43 1.70
CA HIS A 168 -6.22 13.82 2.84
C HIS A 168 -6.66 12.53 3.57
N GLY A 169 -6.04 12.25 4.70
CA GLY A 169 -6.38 11.16 5.61
C GLY A 169 -6.72 11.75 6.96
N SER A 170 -7.91 11.40 7.45
CA SER A 170 -8.51 11.75 8.72
C SER A 170 -7.63 11.38 9.93
N ASN A 171 -7.85 12.11 11.03
CA ASN A 171 -7.31 11.87 12.37
C ASN A 171 -7.48 10.41 12.75
N LEU A 172 -6.37 9.70 12.73
CA LEU A 172 -6.32 8.28 13.00
C LEU A 172 -5.71 8.06 14.39
N ASP A 173 -6.07 8.96 15.30
CA ASP A 173 -5.37 9.27 16.56
C ASP A 173 -5.48 8.15 17.63
N ASN A 174 -6.11 7.01 17.31
CA ASN A 174 -6.50 6.01 18.30
C ASN A 174 -6.29 4.55 17.87
N LEU A 175 -5.58 4.31 16.78
CA LEU A 175 -5.37 2.95 16.30
C LEU A 175 -4.07 2.38 16.84
N ASN A 176 -4.20 1.53 17.86
CA ASN A 176 -3.16 0.62 18.29
C ASN A 176 -3.25 -0.65 17.42
N PRO A 177 -2.32 -0.88 16.47
CA PRO A 177 -2.21 -2.13 15.78
C PRO A 177 -1.70 -3.15 16.78
N CYS A 178 -2.61 -4.00 17.23
CA CYS A 178 -2.27 -5.15 18.04
C CYS A 178 -1.66 -6.20 17.11
N LEU A 179 -0.34 -6.28 17.06
CA LEU A 179 0.36 -7.42 16.48
C LEU A 179 1.48 -7.85 17.43
N GLU A 180 1.41 -9.09 17.88
CA GLU A 180 2.62 -9.79 18.32
C GLU A 180 3.54 -9.90 17.09
N GLU A 181 4.77 -9.41 17.21
CA GLU A 181 5.73 -9.48 16.12
C GLU A 181 5.98 -10.96 15.76
N PRO A 182 5.69 -11.39 14.52
CA PRO A 182 6.18 -12.68 14.07
C PRO A 182 7.69 -12.71 14.25
N LEU A 183 8.29 -13.82 14.66
CA LEU A 183 9.73 -13.86 14.94
C LEU A 183 10.57 -13.87 13.65
N ASP A 184 9.97 -14.28 12.53
CA ASP A 184 10.71 -14.57 11.30
C ASP A 184 10.79 -13.40 10.32
N VAL A 185 11.94 -13.30 9.64
CA VAL A 185 12.18 -12.35 8.57
C VAL A 185 11.38 -12.78 7.33
N PRO A 186 10.61 -11.87 6.68
CA PRO A 186 9.87 -12.21 5.47
C PRO A 186 10.77 -12.85 4.40
N GLU A 187 10.27 -13.88 3.72
CA GLU A 187 11.04 -14.63 2.72
C GLU A 187 11.63 -13.70 1.64
N CYS A 188 10.84 -12.75 1.15
CA CYS A 188 11.29 -11.78 0.14
C CYS A 188 12.47 -10.94 0.61
N MET A 189 12.52 -10.54 1.89
CA MET A 189 13.64 -9.77 2.44
C MET A 189 14.94 -10.57 2.50
N SER A 190 14.83 -11.90 2.62
CA SER A 190 15.98 -12.79 2.65
C SER A 190 16.49 -13.17 1.25
N SER A 191 15.63 -13.15 0.23
CA SER A 191 15.93 -13.82 -1.05
C SER A 191 15.65 -13.00 -2.32
N HIS A 192 14.72 -12.04 -2.31
CA HIS A 192 14.25 -11.38 -3.54
C HIS A 192 14.30 -9.84 -3.53
N LEU A 193 14.19 -9.19 -2.36
CA LEU A 193 14.06 -7.74 -2.23
C LEU A 193 15.40 -7.04 -2.52
N THR A 194 15.61 -6.64 -3.77
CA THR A 194 16.86 -5.99 -4.21
C THR A 194 16.81 -4.47 -4.18
N THR A 195 15.61 -3.88 -4.27
CA THR A 195 15.45 -2.44 -4.46
C THR A 195 14.43 -1.87 -3.49
N CYS A 196 14.82 -0.82 -2.78
CA CYS A 196 13.93 0.00 -1.96
C CYS A 196 14.04 1.45 -2.41
N LEU A 197 12.91 2.08 -2.73
CA LEU A 197 12.83 3.47 -3.15
C LEU A 197 12.00 4.24 -2.13
N TYR A 198 12.51 5.38 -1.67
CA TYR A 198 11.78 6.30 -0.82
C TYR A 198 11.74 7.67 -1.49
N LYS A 199 10.55 8.16 -1.81
CA LYS A 199 10.34 9.45 -2.47
C LYS A 199 9.58 10.40 -1.54
N GLY A 200 10.08 11.63 -1.42
CA GLY A 200 9.51 12.64 -0.52
C GLY A 200 9.94 12.45 0.94
N PHE A 201 11.17 11.99 1.18
CA PHE A 201 11.71 11.76 2.53
C PHE A 201 11.97 13.09 3.26
N MET A 202 11.37 13.25 4.45
CA MET A 202 11.57 14.41 5.34
C MET A 202 12.61 14.13 6.44
N GLY A 203 12.93 12.86 6.70
CA GLY A 203 13.89 12.50 7.76
C GLY A 203 13.36 12.68 9.17
N VAL A 204 12.04 12.63 9.32
CA VAL A 204 11.39 12.53 10.63
C VAL A 204 11.62 11.14 11.22
N GLU A 205 11.44 11.01 12.54
CA GLU A 205 11.82 9.81 13.30
C GLU A 205 11.21 8.52 12.74
N ASN A 206 9.92 8.51 12.41
CA ASN A 206 9.25 7.31 11.90
C ASN A 206 9.74 6.89 10.51
N GLU A 207 10.08 7.84 9.64
CA GLU A 207 10.65 7.52 8.33
C GLU A 207 12.08 6.96 8.48
N MET A 208 12.85 7.54 9.40
CA MET A 208 14.19 7.06 9.74
C MET A 208 14.14 5.64 10.33
N GLU A 209 13.19 5.38 11.23
CA GLU A 209 12.95 4.07 11.83
C GLU A 209 12.57 3.04 10.77
N LEU A 210 11.61 3.35 9.90
CA LEU A 210 11.19 2.46 8.81
C LEU A 210 12.38 2.09 7.91
N VAL A 211 13.17 3.08 7.50
CA VAL A 211 14.38 2.84 6.69
C VAL A 211 15.39 1.98 7.44
N MET A 212 15.61 2.25 8.73
CA MET A 212 16.51 1.44 9.56
C MET A 212 16.04 -0.02 9.62
N GLN A 213 14.75 -0.27 9.87
CA GLN A 213 14.19 -1.62 9.95
C GLN A 213 14.34 -2.38 8.64
N ILE A 214 14.07 -1.73 7.50
CA ILE A 214 14.26 -2.33 6.18
C ILE A 214 15.73 -2.70 5.95
N LEU A 215 16.67 -1.80 6.26
CA LEU A 215 18.11 -2.06 6.10
C LEU A 215 18.62 -3.19 7.00
N LYS A 216 18.08 -3.29 8.22
CA LYS A 216 18.38 -4.38 9.16
C LYS A 216 17.77 -5.71 8.74
N ALA A 217 16.58 -5.72 8.15
CA ALA A 217 15.89 -6.96 7.80
C ALA A 217 16.30 -7.52 6.42
N ALA A 218 16.53 -6.66 5.42
CA ALA A 218 16.78 -7.08 4.05
C ALA A 218 18.22 -7.53 3.80
N ARG A 219 18.41 -8.83 3.56
CA ARG A 219 19.73 -9.47 3.39
C ARG A 219 20.29 -9.36 1.97
N VAL A 220 19.42 -9.26 0.97
CA VAL A 220 19.80 -9.20 -0.46
C VAL A 220 19.58 -7.83 -1.09
N LEU A 221 19.29 -6.81 -0.29
CA LEU A 221 19.06 -5.45 -0.76
C LEU A 221 20.32 -4.87 -1.42
N LYS A 222 20.21 -4.48 -2.68
CA LYS A 222 21.30 -3.88 -3.46
C LYS A 222 21.25 -2.35 -3.41
N THR A 223 20.05 -1.78 -3.41
CA THR A 223 19.87 -0.33 -3.51
C THR A 223 18.78 0.16 -2.60
N MET A 224 19.12 1.12 -1.75
CA MET A 224 18.19 1.98 -1.01
C MET A 224 18.31 3.39 -1.61
N LYS A 225 17.35 3.81 -2.42
CA LYS A 225 17.36 5.15 -3.05
C LYS A 225 16.40 6.07 -2.32
N ILE A 226 16.90 7.19 -1.82
CA ILE A 226 16.14 8.17 -1.04
C ILE A 226 16.12 9.50 -1.78
N THR A 227 14.93 10.01 -2.07
CA THR A 227 14.69 11.32 -2.66
C THR A 227 14.05 12.20 -1.61
N SER A 228 14.71 13.30 -1.26
CA SER A 228 14.21 14.22 -0.24
C SER A 228 12.98 15.00 -0.75
N HIS A 229 12.08 15.34 0.17
CA HIS A 229 11.00 16.29 -0.11
C HIS A 229 11.57 17.71 -0.33
N SER A 230 10.84 18.55 -1.06
CA SER A 230 11.17 19.98 -1.24
C SER A 230 11.26 20.74 0.08
N ASP A 231 10.35 20.42 1.00
CA ASP A 231 10.18 21.16 2.26
C ASP A 231 11.20 20.79 3.32
N LEU A 232 12.01 19.75 3.09
CA LEU A 232 13.12 19.42 3.97
C LEU A 232 14.17 20.53 3.91
N ASP A 233 14.35 21.25 5.02
CA ASP A 233 15.35 22.31 5.16
C ASP A 233 16.69 21.81 4.59
N PRO A 234 17.24 22.46 3.55
CA PRO A 234 18.52 22.09 2.95
C PRO A 234 19.65 21.94 3.97
N ARG A 235 19.61 22.69 5.09
CA ARG A 235 20.60 22.59 6.18
C ARG A 235 20.50 21.30 6.97
N ASN A 236 19.33 20.65 7.00
CA ASN A 236 19.12 19.38 7.69
C ASN A 236 19.50 18.18 6.81
N LYS A 237 19.48 18.32 5.47
CA LYS A 237 19.81 17.24 4.52
C LYS A 237 21.14 16.54 4.82
N PRO A 238 22.26 17.24 5.08
CA PRO A 238 23.54 16.57 5.40
C PRO A 238 23.48 15.74 6.69
N SER A 239 22.82 16.24 7.73
CA SER A 239 22.66 15.55 9.02
C SER A 239 21.84 14.26 8.86
N VAL A 240 20.72 14.34 8.14
CA VAL A 240 19.86 13.17 7.83
C VAL A 240 20.65 12.14 7.02
N ARG A 241 21.34 12.56 5.96
CA ARG A 241 22.18 11.67 5.13
C ARG A 241 23.30 11.00 5.95
N MET A 242 23.92 11.73 6.88
CA MET A 242 24.95 11.19 7.77
C MET A 242 24.37 10.12 8.71
N LYS A 243 23.20 10.36 9.30
CA LYS A 243 22.51 9.38 10.15
C LYS A 243 22.16 8.10 9.37
N LEU A 244 21.58 8.23 8.17
CA LEU A 244 21.22 7.11 7.31
C LEU A 244 22.43 6.24 6.92
N ARG A 245 23.58 6.86 6.62
CA ARG A 245 24.81 6.12 6.28
C ARG A 245 25.38 5.32 7.45
N LYS A 246 25.08 5.71 8.70
CA LYS A 246 25.52 5.02 9.91
C LYS A 246 24.63 3.82 10.25
N PHE A 247 23.49 3.65 9.59
CA PHE A 247 22.62 2.51 9.85
C PHE A 247 23.31 1.19 9.50
N GLN A 248 23.12 0.22 10.40
CA GLN A 248 23.53 -1.15 10.17
C GLN A 248 22.73 -1.72 9.00
N ARG A 249 23.43 -2.46 8.14
CA ARG A 249 22.86 -3.08 6.94
C ARG A 249 23.11 -4.57 7.01
N SER A 250 22.07 -5.37 6.82
CA SER A 250 22.22 -6.83 6.70
C SER A 250 22.85 -7.22 5.37
N SER A 251 22.56 -6.48 4.30
CA SER A 251 23.24 -6.66 3.02
C SER A 251 24.50 -5.80 2.94
N GLN A 252 25.67 -6.46 2.82
CA GLN A 252 26.96 -5.79 2.65
C GLN A 252 27.05 -5.01 1.33
N ASN A 253 26.31 -5.45 0.31
CA ASN A 253 26.30 -4.83 -1.02
C ASN A 253 25.27 -3.69 -1.14
N CYS A 254 24.50 -3.39 -0.10
CA CYS A 254 23.50 -2.34 -0.15
C CYS A 254 24.13 -0.95 -0.23
N GLN A 255 23.87 -0.26 -1.34
CA GLN A 255 24.22 1.14 -1.54
C GLN A 255 23.03 2.04 -1.17
N ILE A 256 23.28 3.03 -0.32
CA ILE A 256 22.32 4.10 -0.03
C ILE A 256 22.62 5.26 -0.98
N ALA A 257 21.74 5.46 -1.96
CA ALA A 257 21.83 6.53 -2.94
C ALA A 257 20.86 7.65 -2.57
N PHE A 258 21.30 8.90 -2.72
CA PHE A 258 20.47 10.08 -2.53
C PHE A 258 20.25 10.75 -3.87
N ASP A 259 18.99 10.91 -4.27
CA ASP A 259 18.65 11.68 -5.47
C ASP A 259 18.55 13.17 -5.10
N GLU A 260 19.01 14.03 -6.01
CA GLU A 260 18.85 15.48 -5.92
C GLU A 260 17.54 15.96 -6.56
N GLY A 261 16.76 15.04 -7.15
CA GLY A 261 15.41 15.32 -7.62
C GLY A 261 14.56 16.02 -6.56
N HIS A 262 13.98 17.16 -6.92
CA HIS A 262 12.98 17.83 -6.10
C HIS A 262 11.68 17.04 -6.19
N PHE A 263 11.31 16.37 -5.10
CA PHE A 263 9.96 15.83 -4.95
C PHE A 263 9.07 16.95 -4.40
N THR A 264 8.05 17.34 -5.18
CA THR A 264 7.10 18.43 -4.91
C THR A 264 5.71 17.88 -4.65
#